data_AF-A0A7V3PTD4-F1
#
_entry.id   AF-A0A7V3PTD4-F1
#
_cell.length_a   1.000
_cell.length_b   1.000
_cell.length_c   1.000
_cell.angle_alpha   90.00
_cell.angle_beta   90.00
_cell.angle_gamma   90.00
#
_symmetry.space_group_name_H-M   'P 1'
#
loop_
_entity.id
_entity.type
_entity.pdbx_description
1 polymer ?
#
loop_
_entity_poly.entity_id
_entity_poly.type
_entity_poly.pdbx_seq_one_letter_code
_entity_poly.pdbx_strand_id
1 'polypeptide(L)'
;MRILTAVSILIIPAFALLYHIDQPVPISLAHGEYYAGIRLWGEGGVLARFGVGLFDRLTMGMSYSANHIIGSQPPELSRPRPELFVRVA
;
A
#
# COMPACT_ATOMS: atom_id res chain seq x y z
N MET A 1 4.29 -33.06 -15.91
CA MET A 1 3.96 -32.76 -14.50
C MET A 1 4.98 -31.85 -13.82
N ARG A 2 6.29 -32.08 -13.92
CA ARG A 2 7.34 -31.27 -13.25
C ARG A 2 7.34 -29.76 -13.58
N ILE A 3 7.04 -29.39 -14.82
CA ILE A 3 7.01 -27.99 -15.27
C ILE A 3 5.84 -27.23 -14.62
N LEU A 4 4.66 -27.86 -14.57
CA LEU A 4 3.49 -27.30 -13.90
C LEU A 4 3.77 -27.06 -12.41
N THR A 5 4.43 -28.01 -11.74
CA THR A 5 4.80 -27.88 -10.33
C THR A 5 5.77 -26.70 -10.10
N ALA A 6 6.78 -26.55 -10.96
CA ALA A 6 7.74 -25.46 -10.88
C ALA A 6 7.07 -24.08 -11.07
N VAL A 7 6.14 -23.99 -12.03
CA VAL A 7 5.37 -22.76 -12.29
C VAL A 7 4.48 -22.41 -11.09
N SER A 8 3.80 -23.39 -10.49
CA SER A 8 2.97 -23.17 -9.30
C SER A 8 3.79 -22.70 -8.09
N ILE A 9 4.97 -23.26 -7.85
CA ILE A 9 5.87 -22.86 -6.76
C ILE A 9 6.33 -21.41 -6.90
N LEU A 10 6.53 -20.92 -8.13
CA LEU A 10 6.94 -19.55 -8.37
C LEU A 10 5.77 -18.55 -8.24
N ILE A 11 4.58 -18.93 -8.69
CA ILE A 11 3.42 -18.04 -8.79
C ILE A 11 2.72 -17.85 -7.43
N ILE A 12 2.56 -18.91 -6.64
CA ILE A 12 1.85 -18.87 -5.35
C ILE A 12 2.44 -17.83 -4.36
N PRO A 13 3.77 -17.77 -4.10
CA PRO A 13 4.32 -16.77 -3.18
C PRO A 13 4.23 -15.33 -3.72
N ALA A 14 4.26 -15.15 -5.05
CA ALA A 14 4.08 -13.84 -5.67
C ALA A 14 2.67 -13.27 -5.43
N PHE A 15 1.63 -14.12 -5.46
CA PHE A 15 0.26 -13.72 -5.10
C PHE A 15 0.07 -13.55 -3.58
N ALA A 16 0.80 -14.28 -2.74
CA ALA A 16 0.73 -14.14 -1.29
C ALA A 16 1.23 -12.77 -0.78
N LEU A 17 2.15 -12.12 -1.50
CA LEU A 17 2.57 -10.74 -1.21
C LEU A 17 1.51 -9.69 -1.59
N LEU A 18 0.58 -10.03 -2.48
CA LEU A 18 -0.43 -9.10 -3.00
C LEU A 18 -1.62 -8.88 -2.04
N TYR A 19 -1.88 -9.81 -1.11
CA TYR A 19 -3.00 -9.76 -0.16
C TYR A 19 -2.75 -8.87 1.07
N HIS A 20 -1.85 -7.91 0.94
CA HIS A 20 -1.54 -6.95 2.00
C HIS A 20 -2.50 -5.73 1.92
N ILE A 21 -3.80 -5.99 1.77
CA ILE A 21 -4.85 -4.97 1.60
C ILE A 21 -5.16 -4.25 2.92
N ASP A 22 -4.74 -4.80 4.07
CA ASP A 22 -5.12 -4.30 5.40
C ASP A 22 -4.00 -3.74 6.30
N GLN A 23 -2.75 -3.58 5.86
CA GLN A 23 -1.74 -2.97 6.75
C GLN A 23 -1.61 -1.46 6.58
N PRO A 24 -2.06 -0.66 7.55
CA PRO A 24 -1.41 0.62 7.82
C PRO A 24 0.07 0.32 8.06
N VAL A 25 0.93 1.06 7.38
CA VAL A 25 2.42 1.07 7.45
C VAL A 25 3.01 -0.05 8.33
N PRO A 26 3.60 -1.11 7.75
CA PRO A 26 4.11 -2.27 8.50
C PRO A 26 5.25 -1.92 9.48
N ILE A 27 5.76 -0.70 9.46
CA ILE A 27 6.94 -0.26 10.20
C ILE A 27 6.52 0.87 11.15
N SER A 28 6.90 0.75 12.42
CA SER A 28 6.78 1.86 13.36
C SER A 28 7.98 2.75 13.11
N LEU A 29 7.73 3.99 12.72
CA LEU A 29 8.78 4.95 12.48
C LEU A 29 9.33 5.43 13.82
N ALA A 30 10.65 5.47 13.94
CA ALA A 30 11.30 6.14 15.06
C ALA A 30 11.01 7.64 15.03
N HIS A 31 11.25 8.34 16.15
CA HIS A 31 11.03 9.78 16.19
C HIS A 31 11.82 10.52 15.09
N GLY A 32 11.12 11.30 14.28
CA GLY A 32 11.72 12.07 13.18
C GLY A 32 12.00 11.26 11.91
N GLU A 33 11.62 9.98 11.85
CA GLU A 33 11.63 9.23 10.60
C GLU A 33 10.38 9.56 9.77
N TYR A 34 10.57 9.57 8.46
CA TYR A 34 9.51 9.84 7.50
C TYR A 34 9.39 8.68 6.53
N TYR A 35 8.19 8.45 6.04
CA TYR A 35 7.98 7.55 4.92
C TYR A 35 7.11 8.21 3.86
N ALA A 36 7.40 7.87 2.61
CA ALA A 36 6.56 8.14 1.46
C ALA A 36 6.51 6.87 0.62
N GLY A 37 5.33 6.54 0.09
CA GLY A 37 5.15 5.32 -0.67
C GLY A 37 4.01 5.43 -1.67
N ILE A 38 4.22 4.82 -2.83
CA ILE A 38 3.20 4.67 -3.86
C ILE A 38 2.91 3.18 -3.99
N ARG A 39 1.64 2.82 -4.06
CA ARG A 39 1.19 1.45 -4.33
C ARG A 39 0.26 1.46 -5.53
N LEU A 40 0.47 0.52 -6.43
CA LEU A 40 -0.45 0.21 -7.51
C LEU A 40 -1.40 -0.91 -7.05
N TRP A 41 -2.66 -0.85 -7.43
CA TRP A 41 -3.65 -1.91 -7.18
C TRP A 41 -4.49 -2.21 -8.42
N GLY A 42 -5.48 -3.10 -8.30
CA GLY A 42 -6.38 -3.48 -9.40
C GLY A 42 -7.08 -2.27 -10.06
N GLU A 43 -7.55 -2.46 -11.29
CA GLU A 43 -8.25 -1.41 -12.07
C GLU A 43 -7.42 -0.15 -12.36
N GLY A 44 -6.08 -0.27 -12.33
CA GLY A 44 -5.20 0.85 -12.66
C GLY A 44 -5.15 1.93 -11.60
N GLY A 45 -5.55 1.63 -10.37
CA GLY A 45 -5.53 2.59 -9.29
C GLY A 45 -4.18 2.70 -8.58
N VAL A 46 -3.99 3.86 -7.97
CA VAL A 46 -2.77 4.31 -7.31
C VAL A 46 -3.14 4.82 -5.93
N LEU A 47 -2.39 4.38 -4.92
CA LEU A 47 -2.46 4.85 -3.54
C LEU A 47 -1.13 5.51 -3.17
N ALA A 48 -1.15 6.82 -2.97
CA ALA A 48 -0.04 7.59 -2.42
C ALA A 48 -0.19 7.66 -0.89
N ARG A 49 0.90 7.44 -0.17
CA ARG A 49 0.96 7.40 1.29
C ARG A 49 2.14 8.18 1.79
N PHE A 50 1.96 8.83 2.94
CA PHE A 50 3.04 9.46 3.66
C PHE A 50 2.77 9.49 5.15
N GLY A 51 3.83 9.61 5.94
CA GLY A 51 3.70 9.78 7.37
C GLY A 51 5.04 9.97 8.07
N VAL A 52 4.95 10.16 9.37
CA VAL A 52 6.05 10.58 10.24
C VAL A 52 5.94 9.85 11.58
N GLY A 53 7.09 9.45 12.13
CA GLY A 53 7.22 9.04 13.51
C GLY A 53 7.24 10.26 14.42
N LEU A 54 6.14 10.49 15.16
CA LEU A 54 6.05 11.57 16.15
C LEU A 54 6.82 11.27 17.42
N PHE A 55 6.91 10.00 17.79
CA PHE A 55 7.67 9.47 18.92
C PHE A 55 8.20 8.09 18.52
N ASP A 56 9.07 7.48 19.33
CA ASP A 56 9.65 6.16 19.04
C ASP A 56 8.63 5.03 18.87
N ARG A 57 7.37 5.27 19.26
CA ARG A 57 6.26 4.32 19.17
C ARG A 57 4.99 4.87 18.54
N LEU A 58 4.95 6.14 18.13
CA LEU A 58 3.74 6.75 17.57
C LEU A 58 4.03 7.23 16.15
N THR A 59 3.34 6.65 15.18
CA THR A 59 3.39 7.07 13.79
C THR A 59 2.03 7.63 13.38
N MET A 60 2.05 8.77 12.70
CA MET A 60 0.86 9.33 12.05
C MET A 60 1.12 9.52 10.58
N GLY A 61 0.07 9.48 9.77
CA GLY A 61 0.17 9.93 8.41
C GLY A 61 -1.16 9.89 7.69
N MET A 62 -1.08 10.05 6.37
CA MET A 62 -2.26 10.06 5.54
C MET A 62 -2.01 9.44 4.17
N SER A 63 -3.10 9.16 3.48
CA SER A 63 -3.08 8.56 2.16
C SER A 63 -4.17 9.10 1.25
N TYR A 64 -3.90 9.07 -0.05
CA TYR A 64 -4.82 9.42 -1.11
C TYR A 64 -4.82 8.34 -2.16
N SER A 65 -6.00 7.95 -2.60
CA SER A 65 -6.19 6.93 -3.63
C SER A 65 -7.03 7.47 -4.80
N ALA A 66 -6.69 6.99 -5.98
CA ALA A 66 -7.45 7.20 -7.19
C ALA A 66 -7.44 5.92 -8.03
N ASN A 67 -8.56 5.64 -8.68
CA ASN A 67 -8.76 4.54 -9.60
C ASN A 67 -8.60 5.01 -11.04
N HIS A 68 -8.34 4.07 -11.95
CA HIS A 68 -8.20 4.32 -13.38
C HIS A 68 -7.15 5.39 -13.73
N ILE A 69 -6.17 5.62 -12.86
CA ILE A 69 -5.02 6.50 -13.15
C ILE A 69 -4.19 5.89 -14.29
N ILE A 70 -4.12 4.56 -14.33
CA ILE A 70 -3.44 3.79 -15.37
C ILE A 70 -4.50 3.00 -16.14
N GLY A 71 -4.85 3.43 -17.35
CA GLY A 71 -5.82 2.74 -18.17
C GLY A 71 -6.53 3.66 -19.15
N SER A 72 -7.62 3.16 -19.74
CA SER A 72 -8.45 3.91 -20.70
C SER A 72 -9.70 4.52 -20.09
N GLN A 73 -10.01 4.19 -18.83
CA GLN A 73 -11.15 4.75 -18.11
C GLN A 73 -10.79 6.13 -17.54
N PRO A 74 -11.80 7.00 -17.32
CA PRO A 74 -11.56 8.30 -16.71
C PRO A 74 -11.04 8.13 -15.28
N PRO A 75 -10.00 8.89 -14.87
CA PRO A 75 -9.46 8.82 -13.53
C PRO A 75 -10.51 9.28 -12.52
N GLU A 76 -10.64 8.51 -11.45
CA GLU A 76 -11.63 8.75 -10.39
C GLU A 76 -10.96 8.74 -9.03
N LEU A 77 -11.20 9.77 -8.22
CA LEU A 77 -10.69 9.79 -6.85
C LEU A 77 -11.48 8.77 -6.02
N SER A 78 -10.80 7.82 -5.39
CA SER A 78 -11.50 6.77 -4.63
C SER A 78 -12.25 7.34 -3.42
N ARG A 79 -11.73 8.42 -2.83
CA ARG A 79 -12.39 9.21 -1.78
C ARG A 79 -12.08 10.69 -1.93
N PRO A 80 -13.03 11.61 -1.64
CA PRO A 80 -12.83 13.05 -1.76
C PRO A 80 -11.87 13.66 -0.72
N ARG A 81 -11.48 12.89 0.31
CA ARG A 81 -10.66 13.35 1.44
C ARG A 81 -9.51 12.37 1.68
N PRO A 82 -8.39 12.83 2.28
CA PRO A 82 -7.32 11.93 2.67
C PRO A 82 -7.82 10.96 3.73
N GLU A 83 -7.29 9.74 3.69
CA GLU A 83 -7.44 8.82 4.80
C GLU A 83 -6.32 9.07 5.79
N LEU A 84 -6.66 9.37 7.03
CA LEU A 84 -5.71 9.50 8.12
C LEU A 84 -5.50 8.15 8.79
N PHE A 85 -4.27 7.84 9.14
CA PHE A 85 -3.96 6.67 9.97
C PHE A 85 -3.03 7.07 11.10
N VAL A 86 -3.19 6.37 12.22
CA VAL A 86 -2.34 6.46 13.41
C VAL A 86 -1.97 5.05 13.80
N ARG A 87 -0.70 4.83 14.16
CA ARG A 87 -0.19 3.53 14.59
C ARG A 87 0.66 3.68 15.84
N VAL A 88 0.44 2.77 16.79
CA VAL A 88 1.19 2.66 18.05
C VAL A 88 1.93 1.33 18.07
N ALA A 89 3.22 1.35 18.44
CA ALA A 89 4.12 0.20 18.52
C ALA A 89 4.14 -0.49 19.89
#